data_AF-A0A383B3V3-F1
#
_entry.id   AF-A0A383B3V3-F1
#
_cell.length_a   1.000
_cell.length_b   1.000
_cell.length_c   1.000
_cell.angle_alpha   90.00
_cell.angle_beta   90.00
_cell.angle_gamma   90.00
#
_symmetry.space_group_name_H-M   'P 1'
#
loop_
_entity.id
_entity.type
_entity.pdbx_description
1 polymer ?
#
loop_
_entity_poly.entity_id
_entity_poly.type
_entity_poly.pdbx_seq_one_letter_code
_entity_poly.pdbx_strand_id
1 'polypeptide(L)'
;MPSPSQLQLICTDFDGTLHSDFTEPPVPEALQEKLGELQADGTHWVINTGRTLEDLHCGLNKADLSVHPDYVVVVEREIHRWEGIKFQPHSEWNERCASTQAALFAQITHRLPEIFDWVNLHFTASVFEDEWSPF
;
A
#
# COMPACT_ATOMS: atom_id res chain seq x y z
N MET A 1 0.58 5.16 -37.99
CA MET A 1 1.31 5.76 -36.87
C MET A 1 1.18 4.81 -35.69
N PRO A 2 2.22 4.53 -34.90
CA PRO A 2 2.00 3.79 -33.66
C PRO A 2 1.01 4.61 -32.82
N SER A 3 -0.06 3.99 -32.35
CA SER A 3 -0.95 4.64 -31.38
C SER A 3 -0.09 5.11 -30.20
N PRO A 4 -0.37 6.28 -29.59
CA PRO A 4 0.34 6.68 -28.38
C PRO A 4 0.33 5.50 -27.40
N SER A 5 1.49 5.22 -26.81
CA SER A 5 1.70 4.09 -25.91
C SER A 5 0.57 4.04 -24.89
N GLN A 6 -0.28 3.03 -25.02
CA GLN A 6 -1.40 2.79 -24.13
C GLN A 6 -0.88 2.70 -22.69
N LEU A 7 -1.50 3.43 -21.77
CA LEU A 7 -1.15 3.37 -20.36
C LEU A 7 -1.37 1.92 -19.89
N GLN A 8 -0.36 1.31 -19.29
CA GLN A 8 -0.44 -0.09 -18.87
C GLN A 8 -0.64 -0.24 -17.37
N LEU A 9 -0.15 0.71 -16.59
CA LEU A 9 -0.12 0.63 -15.14
C LEU A 9 -0.28 2.02 -14.51
N ILE A 10 -1.17 2.12 -13.54
CA ILE A 10 -1.32 3.26 -12.64
C ILE A 10 -1.01 2.76 -11.23
N CYS A 11 -0.06 3.40 -10.57
CA CYS A 11 0.23 3.16 -9.16
C CYS A 11 -0.09 4.43 -8.37
N THR A 12 -1.00 4.32 -7.41
CA THR A 12 -1.37 5.43 -6.52
C THR A 12 -0.97 5.09 -5.10
N ASP A 13 -0.54 6.09 -4.35
CA ASP A 13 -0.64 6.02 -2.90
C ASP A 13 -2.13 6.14 -2.46
N PHE A 14 -2.44 5.79 -1.20
CA PHE A 14 -3.80 5.88 -0.67
C PHE A 14 -4.06 7.19 0.09
N ASP A 15 -3.50 7.34 1.29
CA ASP A 15 -3.82 8.43 2.21
C ASP A 15 -3.23 9.77 1.75
N GLY A 16 -4.07 10.78 1.57
CA GLY A 16 -3.65 12.10 1.09
C GLY A 16 -3.36 12.15 -0.41
N THR A 17 -3.43 11.02 -1.12
CA THR A 17 -3.29 10.92 -2.58
C THR A 17 -4.62 10.56 -3.24
N LEU A 18 -5.16 9.37 -2.93
CA LEU A 18 -6.45 8.91 -3.43
C LEU A 18 -7.58 9.35 -2.50
N HIS A 19 -7.35 9.18 -1.19
CA HIS A 19 -8.33 9.32 -0.13
C HIS A 19 -8.03 10.53 0.77
N SER A 20 -9.05 11.30 1.10
CA SER A 20 -8.96 12.41 2.06
C SER A 20 -10.16 12.41 3.00
N ASP A 21 -9.90 12.37 4.32
CA ASP A 21 -10.92 12.54 5.36
C ASP A 21 -11.54 13.96 5.39
N PHE A 22 -10.99 14.89 4.60
CA PHE A 22 -11.41 16.29 4.57
C PHE A 22 -12.33 16.62 3.39
N THR A 23 -12.67 15.65 2.54
CA THR A 23 -13.53 15.83 1.37
C THR A 23 -14.71 14.87 1.38
N GLU A 24 -15.82 15.30 0.78
CA GLU A 24 -17.01 14.47 0.57
C GLU A 24 -17.35 14.49 -0.94
N PRO A 25 -17.26 13.35 -1.65
CA PRO A 25 -16.79 12.05 -1.16
C PRO A 25 -15.27 12.04 -0.82
N PRO A 26 -14.80 11.08 -0.01
CA PRO A 26 -13.37 10.95 0.33
C PRO A 26 -12.47 10.69 -0.88
N VAL A 27 -13.04 10.11 -1.95
CA VAL A 27 -12.38 9.91 -3.25
C VAL A 27 -13.28 10.52 -4.34
N PRO A 28 -12.82 11.53 -5.10
CA PRO A 28 -13.65 12.22 -6.09
C PRO A 28 -14.24 11.28 -7.15
N GLU A 29 -15.55 11.39 -7.43
CA GLU A 29 -16.27 10.52 -8.39
C GLU A 29 -15.62 10.53 -9.78
N ALA A 30 -15.25 11.71 -10.29
CA ALA A 30 -14.61 11.85 -11.59
C ALA A 30 -13.26 11.09 -11.69
N LEU A 31 -12.54 10.93 -10.56
CA LEU A 31 -11.33 10.11 -10.52
C LEU A 31 -11.68 8.63 -10.59
N GLN A 32 -12.70 8.20 -9.85
CA GLN A 32 -13.19 6.82 -9.88
C GLN A 32 -13.66 6.41 -11.28
N GLU A 33 -14.47 7.25 -11.93
CA GLU A 33 -14.91 7.05 -13.32
C GLU A 33 -13.71 6.90 -14.25
N LYS A 34 -12.70 7.77 -14.10
CA LYS A 34 -11.53 7.72 -14.98
C LYS A 34 -10.68 6.47 -14.80
N LEU A 35 -10.53 6.00 -13.55
CA LEU A 35 -9.84 4.75 -13.26
C LEU A 35 -10.59 3.55 -13.86
N GLY A 36 -11.93 3.55 -13.77
CA GLY A 36 -12.77 2.52 -14.39
C GLY A 36 -12.66 2.48 -15.92
N GLU A 37 -12.68 3.64 -16.58
CA GLU A 37 -12.45 3.73 -18.04
C GLU A 37 -11.09 3.15 -18.44
N LEU A 38 -10.03 3.54 -17.72
CA LEU A 38 -8.67 3.08 -18.00
C LEU A 38 -8.53 1.57 -17.78
N GLN A 39 -9.15 1.03 -16.73
CA GLN A 39 -9.21 -0.42 -16.50
C GLN A 39 -9.98 -1.16 -17.58
N ALA A 40 -11.11 -0.63 -18.05
CA ALA A 40 -11.86 -1.20 -19.18
C ALA A 40 -11.03 -1.21 -20.48
N ASP A 41 -10.17 -0.21 -20.65
CA ASP A 41 -9.20 -0.14 -21.74
C ASP A 41 -7.94 -1.01 -21.49
N GLY A 42 -7.88 -1.78 -20.41
CA GLY A 42 -6.79 -2.74 -20.14
C GLY A 42 -5.60 -2.16 -19.35
N THR A 43 -5.73 -0.98 -18.77
CA THR A 43 -4.75 -0.44 -17.80
C THR A 43 -4.94 -1.15 -16.45
N HIS A 44 -3.87 -1.57 -15.80
CA HIS A 44 -3.96 -2.05 -14.43
C HIS A 44 -3.84 -0.90 -13.43
N TRP A 45 -4.65 -0.91 -12.39
CA TRP A 45 -4.54 0.03 -11.27
C TRP A 45 -4.10 -0.68 -9.99
N VAL A 46 -3.10 -0.11 -9.34
CA VAL A 46 -2.50 -0.61 -8.10
C VAL A 46 -2.51 0.49 -7.04
N ILE A 47 -2.94 0.16 -5.83
CA ILE A 47 -2.77 1.02 -4.66
C ILE A 47 -1.56 0.54 -3.86
N ASN A 48 -0.63 1.44 -3.55
CA ASN A 48 0.51 1.20 -2.66
C ASN A 48 0.25 1.93 -1.35
N THR A 49 0.43 1.28 -0.20
CA THR A 49 0.18 1.91 1.09
C THR A 49 0.95 1.24 2.22
N GLY A 50 1.24 1.99 3.28
CA GLY A 50 1.72 1.46 4.55
C GLY A 50 0.63 0.78 5.39
N ARG A 51 -0.65 0.91 5.02
CA ARG A 51 -1.74 0.23 5.73
C ARG A 51 -1.62 -1.29 5.64
N THR A 52 -2.19 -1.97 6.64
CA THR A 52 -2.48 -3.41 6.56
C THR A 52 -3.59 -3.67 5.54
N LEU A 53 -3.73 -4.93 5.10
CA LEU A 53 -4.84 -5.29 4.21
C LEU A 53 -6.21 -5.04 4.84
N GLU A 54 -6.35 -5.29 6.15
CA GLU A 54 -7.58 -5.06 6.89
C GLU A 54 -7.93 -3.56 6.97
N ASP A 55 -6.96 -2.71 7.32
CA ASP A 55 -7.15 -1.27 7.42
C ASP A 55 -7.43 -0.62 6.06
N LEU A 56 -6.77 -1.10 5.00
CA LEU A 56 -7.06 -0.68 3.64
C LEU A 56 -8.48 -1.09 3.24
N HIS A 57 -8.90 -2.34 3.51
CA HIS A 57 -10.24 -2.80 3.19
C HIS A 57 -11.32 -1.97 3.90
N CYS A 58 -11.11 -1.63 5.18
CA CYS A 58 -11.98 -0.70 5.91
C CYS A 58 -12.04 0.69 5.24
N GLY A 59 -10.90 1.23 4.80
CA GLY A 59 -10.82 2.50 4.08
C GLY A 59 -11.56 2.48 2.74
N LEU A 60 -11.36 1.44 1.93
CA LEU A 60 -12.03 1.29 0.63
C LEU A 60 -13.55 1.16 0.79
N ASN A 61 -14.01 0.39 1.78
CA ASN A 61 -15.45 0.24 2.06
C ASN A 61 -16.09 1.55 2.53
N LYS A 62 -15.39 2.35 3.32
CA LYS A 62 -15.87 3.67 3.75
C LYS A 62 -15.91 4.69 2.61
N ALA A 63 -14.97 4.59 1.67
CA ALA A 63 -14.90 5.47 0.51
C ALA A 63 -15.98 5.14 -0.56
N ASP A 64 -16.72 4.03 -0.41
CA ASP A 64 -17.78 3.57 -1.31
C ASP A 64 -17.37 3.63 -2.79
N LEU A 65 -16.20 3.07 -3.10
CA LEU A 65 -15.63 3.15 -4.44
C LEU A 65 -16.48 2.38 -5.45
N SER A 66 -16.80 3.03 -6.57
CA SER A 66 -17.47 2.42 -7.72
C SER A 66 -16.55 1.49 -8.54
N VAL A 67 -15.24 1.55 -8.29
CA VAL A 67 -14.20 0.78 -8.98
C VAL A 67 -13.17 0.27 -7.97
N HIS A 68 -12.66 -0.95 -8.17
CA HIS A 68 -11.66 -1.56 -7.32
C HIS A 68 -10.29 -1.62 -8.01
N PRO A 69 -9.18 -1.42 -7.27
CA PRO A 69 -7.86 -1.63 -7.83
C PRO A 69 -7.65 -3.11 -8.16
N ASP A 70 -6.92 -3.39 -9.24
CA ASP A 70 -6.56 -4.76 -9.63
C ASP A 70 -5.61 -5.41 -8.61
N TYR A 71 -4.73 -4.60 -8.03
CA TYR A 71 -3.80 -5.02 -7.00
C TYR A 71 -3.69 -4.00 -5.87
N VAL A 72 -3.30 -4.48 -4.70
CA VAL A 72 -2.88 -3.63 -3.58
C VAL A 72 -1.52 -4.11 -3.09
N VAL A 73 -0.64 -3.16 -2.80
CA VAL A 73 0.62 -3.36 -2.12
C VAL A 73 0.46 -2.78 -0.72
N VAL A 74 0.31 -3.66 0.26
CA VAL A 74 0.07 -3.31 1.67
C VAL A 74 1.37 -3.46 2.47
N VAL A 75 1.45 -2.77 3.60
CA VAL A 75 2.68 -2.68 4.43
C VAL A 75 3.93 -2.44 3.58
N GLU A 76 3.76 -1.63 2.53
CA GLU A 76 4.75 -1.22 1.53
C GLU A 76 5.45 -2.34 0.74
N ARG A 77 5.04 -3.60 0.90
CA ARG A 77 5.78 -4.74 0.34
C ARG A 77 4.94 -5.94 -0.09
N GLU A 78 3.76 -6.16 0.51
CA GLU A 78 2.98 -7.38 0.31
C GLU A 78 1.92 -7.16 -0.77
N ILE A 79 2.00 -7.96 -1.83
CA ILE A 79 1.14 -7.83 -3.00
C ILE A 79 -0.09 -8.71 -2.82
N HIS A 80 -1.26 -8.14 -3.08
CA HIS A 80 -2.51 -8.87 -3.16
C HIS A 80 -3.27 -8.48 -4.43
N ARG A 81 -3.92 -9.45 -5.07
CA ARG A 81 -4.69 -9.28 -6.30
C ARG A 81 -6.19 -9.34 -6.01
N TRP A 82 -6.96 -8.45 -6.63
CA TRP A 82 -8.41 -8.51 -6.58
C TRP A 82 -8.96 -9.66 -7.44
N GLU A 83 -9.78 -10.52 -6.83
CA GLU A 83 -10.45 -11.66 -7.50
C GLU A 83 -11.98 -11.51 -7.50
N GLY A 84 -12.49 -10.28 -7.47
CA GLY A 84 -13.92 -9.96 -7.52
C GLY A 84 -14.69 -10.08 -6.20
N ILE A 85 -14.16 -10.83 -5.23
CA ILE A 85 -14.76 -10.98 -3.89
C ILE A 85 -13.81 -10.47 -2.81
N LYS A 86 -12.52 -10.79 -2.94
CA LYS A 86 -11.49 -10.41 -1.98
C LYS A 86 -10.13 -10.29 -2.66
N PHE A 87 -9.23 -9.63 -1.95
CA PHE A 87 -7.82 -9.62 -2.29
C PHE A 87 -7.15 -10.95 -1.89
N GLN A 88 -6.50 -11.61 -2.84
CA GLN A 88 -5.73 -12.84 -2.63
C GLN A 88 -4.24 -12.53 -2.61
N PRO A 89 -3.46 -13.13 -1.70
CA PRO A 89 -2.03 -12.86 -1.60
C PRO A 89 -1.28 -13.41 -2.81
N HIS A 90 -0.25 -12.68 -3.24
CA HIS A 90 0.78 -13.22 -4.12
C HIS A 90 1.81 -13.99 -3.27
N SER A 91 1.44 -15.20 -2.81
CA SER A 91 2.13 -15.94 -1.74
C SER A 91 3.65 -16.05 -1.92
N GLU A 92 4.13 -16.45 -3.10
CA GLU A 92 5.58 -16.60 -3.34
C GLU A 92 6.35 -15.29 -3.12
N TRP A 93 5.76 -14.16 -3.52
CA TRP A 93 6.36 -12.84 -3.33
C TRP A 93 6.35 -12.46 -1.86
N ASN A 94 5.18 -12.57 -1.22
CA ASN A 94 4.99 -12.14 0.16
C ASN A 94 5.87 -12.97 1.13
N GLU A 95 5.96 -14.29 0.92
CA GLU A 95 6.84 -15.17 1.71
C GLU A 95 8.32 -14.83 1.53
N ARG A 96 8.74 -14.51 0.29
CA ARG A 96 10.11 -14.08 0.01
C ARG A 96 10.42 -12.73 0.64
N CYS A 97 9.49 -11.77 0.59
CA CYS A 97 9.62 -10.47 1.25
C CYS A 97 9.76 -10.63 2.76
N ALA A 98 8.88 -11.41 3.39
CA ALA A 98 8.94 -11.68 4.83
C ALA A 98 10.28 -12.34 5.22
N SER A 99 10.71 -13.36 4.49
CA SER A 99 11.98 -14.05 4.74
C SER A 99 13.20 -13.13 4.57
N THR A 100 13.19 -12.28 3.54
CA THR A 100 14.28 -11.33 3.26
C THR A 100 14.35 -10.25 4.34
N GLN A 101 13.20 -9.72 4.77
CA GLN A 101 13.14 -8.71 5.82
C GLN A 101 13.59 -9.28 7.16
N ALA A 102 13.10 -10.47 7.53
CA ALA A 102 13.52 -11.15 8.76
C ALA A 102 15.05 -11.39 8.79
N ALA A 103 15.63 -11.80 7.67
CA ALA A 103 17.08 -11.99 7.54
C ALA A 103 17.87 -10.67 7.65
N LEU A 104 17.32 -9.56 7.14
CA LEU A 104 17.91 -8.23 7.29
C LEU A 104 17.83 -7.76 8.75
N PHE A 105 16.66 -7.92 9.37
CA PHE A 105 16.43 -7.51 10.76
C PHE A 105 17.34 -8.25 11.71
N ALA A 106 17.45 -9.58 11.58
CA ALA A 106 18.39 -10.38 12.37
C ALA A 106 19.85 -9.89 12.28
N GLN A 107 20.27 -9.29 11.16
CA GLN A 107 21.62 -8.73 11.02
C GLN A 107 21.79 -7.39 11.75
N ILE A 108 20.72 -6.60 11.91
CA ILE A 108 20.80 -5.24 12.43
C ILE A 108 20.27 -5.10 13.87
N THR A 109 19.46 -6.04 14.37
CA THR A 109 18.79 -5.97 15.69
C THR A 109 19.75 -5.59 16.82
N HIS A 110 20.97 -6.13 16.82
CA HIS A 110 21.99 -5.82 17.85
C HIS A 110 22.44 -4.35 17.89
N ARG A 111 22.20 -3.57 16.82
CA ARG A 111 22.56 -2.14 16.71
C ARG A 111 21.40 -1.19 17.00
N LEU A 112 20.17 -1.70 17.01
CA LEU A 112 18.98 -0.86 17.15
C LEU A 112 18.87 -0.19 18.52
N PRO A 113 19.23 -0.84 19.65
CA PRO A 113 19.20 -0.17 20.96
C PRO A 113 20.04 1.11 20.99
N GLU A 114 21.23 1.12 20.38
CA GLU A 114 22.09 2.32 20.30
C GLU A 114 21.40 3.44 19.52
N ILE A 115 20.72 3.10 18.43
CA ILE A 115 20.00 4.08 17.61
C ILE A 115 18.78 4.62 18.37
N PHE A 116 18.03 3.76 19.06
CA PHE A 116 16.86 4.16 19.84
C PHE A 116 17.25 5.07 21.01
N ASP A 117 18.31 4.72 21.74
CA ASP A 117 18.85 5.56 22.82
C ASP A 117 19.29 6.92 22.28
N TRP A 118 19.96 6.94 21.13
CA TRP A 118 20.38 8.19 20.51
C TRP A 118 19.18 9.05 20.09
N VAL A 119 18.14 8.47 19.48
CA VAL A 119 16.92 9.21 19.10
C VAL A 119 16.23 9.78 20.34
N ASN A 120 16.02 8.96 21.37
CA ASN A 120 15.35 9.36 22.60
C ASN A 120 16.12 10.44 23.38
N LEU A 121 17.46 10.45 23.28
CA LEU A 121 18.29 11.46 23.93
C LEU A 121 18.25 12.82 23.22
N HIS A 122 18.12 12.83 21.90
CA HIS A 122 18.27 14.05 21.09
C HIS A 122 16.95 14.64 20.59
N PHE A 123 15.85 13.89 20.65
CA PHE A 123 14.55 14.30 20.13
C PHE A 123 13.42 13.99 21.10
N THR A 124 12.38 14.83 21.05
CA THR A 124 11.09 14.52 21.67
C THR A 124 10.30 13.62 20.72
N ALA A 125 10.72 12.37 20.60
CA ALA A 125 10.10 11.36 19.74
C ALA A 125 9.77 10.09 20.53
N SER A 126 8.80 9.32 20.03
CA SER A 126 8.51 7.97 20.52
C SER A 126 8.90 6.98 19.43
N VAL A 127 9.69 5.97 19.80
CA VAL A 127 10.00 4.84 18.92
C VAL A 127 8.92 3.78 19.11
N PHE A 128 8.29 3.33 18.02
CA PHE A 128 7.23 2.32 18.04
C PHE A 128 7.71 1.01 17.40
N GLU A 129 7.24 -0.10 17.94
CA GLU A 129 7.48 -1.46 17.46
C GLU A 129 6.19 -2.06 16.91
N ASP A 130 6.30 -2.69 15.74
CA ASP A 130 5.26 -3.49 15.11
C ASP A 130 5.86 -4.71 14.39
N GLU A 131 5.00 -5.59 13.88
CA GLU A 131 5.38 -6.83 13.19
C GLU A 131 6.24 -6.59 11.93
N TRP A 132 6.21 -5.39 11.37
CA TRP A 132 6.93 -5.02 10.14
C TRP A 132 8.20 -4.22 10.41
N SER A 133 8.52 -3.97 11.67
CA SER A 133 9.66 -3.15 12.09
C SER A 133 10.82 -3.97 12.64
N PRO A 134 12.07 -3.49 12.52
CA PRO A 134 13.23 -4.20 13.03
C PRO A 134 13.29 -4.01 14.55
N PHE A 135 13.09 -5.07 15.33
CA PHE A 135 13.27 -5.08 16.78
C PHE A 135 13.89 -6.41 17.24
#